data_AF-A0A498NRW7-F1
#
_entry.id   AF-A0A498NRW7-F1
#
_cell.length_a   1.000
_cell.length_b   1.000
_cell.length_c   1.000
_cell.angle_alpha   90.00
_cell.angle_beta   90.00
_cell.angle_gamma   90.00
#
_symmetry.space_group_name_H-M   'P 1'
#
loop_
_entity.id
_entity.type
_entity.pdbx_description
1 polymer ?
#
loop_
_entity_poly.entity_id
_entity_poly.type
_entity_poly.pdbx_seq_one_letter_code
_entity_poly.pdbx_strand_id
1 'polypeptide(L)'
;MCLCLRTSLYFECVFAVEADLDRVIDACLPYLSCRQPIKLQEACLSVFRSLMDLDADLCWFSLNELCCPVMYEPPHPDLLPVTLTGSDKPRNQFTDNVLKLLQEFDPPQEQDAT
;
A
#
# COMPACT_ATOMS: atom_id res chain seq x y z
N MET A 1 16.58 26.43 -25.43
CA MET A 1 15.47 26.73 -24.50
C MET A 1 14.35 25.65 -24.49
N CYS A 2 14.62 24.36 -24.77
CA CYS A 2 13.55 23.33 -24.78
C CYS A 2 13.79 22.12 -23.85
N LEU A 3 14.69 22.23 -22.88
CA LEU A 3 14.88 21.16 -21.87
C LEU A 3 14.06 21.43 -20.60
N CYS A 4 13.93 22.67 -20.13
CA CYS A 4 13.14 22.98 -18.92
C CYS A 4 11.64 22.71 -19.07
N LEU A 5 11.03 22.93 -20.25
CA LEU A 5 9.62 22.57 -20.46
C LEU A 5 9.41 21.06 -20.48
N ARG A 6 10.37 20.27 -20.97
CA ARG A 6 10.28 18.81 -20.97
C ARG A 6 10.33 18.26 -19.55
N THR A 7 11.21 18.78 -18.70
CA THR A 7 11.28 18.38 -17.28
C THR A 7 10.05 18.85 -16.50
N SER A 8 9.53 20.05 -16.77
CA SER A 8 8.30 20.56 -16.13
C SER A 8 7.06 19.75 -16.52
N LEU A 9 6.91 19.40 -17.81
CA LEU A 9 5.82 18.54 -18.29
C LEU A 9 5.98 17.09 -17.83
N TYR A 10 7.22 16.57 -17.72
CA TYR A 10 7.45 15.25 -17.14
C TYR A 10 7.08 15.23 -15.65
N PHE A 11 7.47 16.26 -14.90
CA PHE A 11 7.18 16.36 -13.47
C PHE A 11 5.69 16.59 -13.20
N GLU A 12 5.02 17.42 -13.99
CA GLU A 12 3.55 17.59 -13.92
C GLU A 12 2.80 16.31 -14.33
N CYS A 13 3.24 15.58 -15.36
CA CYS A 13 2.62 14.31 -15.75
C CYS A 13 2.86 13.21 -14.70
N VAL A 14 4.07 13.12 -14.11
CA VAL A 14 4.36 12.15 -13.05
C VAL A 14 3.50 12.45 -11.82
N PHE A 15 3.44 13.72 -11.38
CA PHE A 15 2.61 14.11 -10.24
C PHE A 15 1.10 13.93 -10.50
N ALA A 16 0.63 14.17 -11.72
CA ALA A 16 -0.75 13.92 -12.10
C ALA A 16 -1.09 12.41 -12.07
N VAL A 17 -0.17 11.55 -12.52
CA VAL A 17 -0.33 10.10 -12.48
C VAL A 17 -0.32 9.58 -11.04
N GLU A 18 0.56 10.09 -10.16
CA GLU A 18 0.56 9.76 -8.72
C GLU A 18 -0.74 10.21 -8.04
N ALA A 19 -1.19 11.45 -8.29
CA ALA A 19 -2.42 11.97 -7.70
C ALA A 19 -3.69 11.23 -8.18
N ASP A 20 -3.68 10.72 -9.41
CA ASP A 20 -4.76 9.87 -9.91
C ASP A 20 -4.68 8.45 -9.33
N LEU A 21 -3.49 7.96 -9.01
CA LEU A 21 -3.29 6.67 -8.35
C LEU A 21 -3.82 6.68 -6.91
N ASP A 22 -3.53 7.73 -6.15
CA ASP A 22 -4.08 7.95 -4.81
C ASP A 22 -5.61 7.89 -4.81
N ARG A 23 -6.24 8.57 -5.77
CA ARG A 23 -7.70 8.57 -5.90
C ARG A 23 -8.27 7.21 -6.23
N VAL A 24 -7.58 6.44 -7.06
CA VAL A 24 -7.98 5.07 -7.40
C VAL A 24 -7.87 4.18 -6.16
N ILE A 25 -6.77 4.30 -5.41
CA ILE A 25 -6.58 3.58 -4.15
C ILE A 25 -7.73 3.91 -3.20
N ASP A 26 -7.96 5.18 -2.90
CA ASP A 26 -9.02 5.65 -1.99
C ASP A 26 -10.42 5.15 -2.40
N ALA A 27 -10.72 5.17 -3.70
CA ALA A 27 -11.98 4.65 -4.22
C ALA A 27 -12.08 3.12 -4.07
N CYS A 28 -10.95 2.41 -4.12
CA CYS A 28 -10.89 0.96 -4.04
C CYS A 28 -10.87 0.42 -2.59
N LEU A 29 -10.29 1.13 -1.62
CA LEU A 29 -10.16 0.69 -0.22
C LEU A 29 -11.47 0.11 0.39
N PRO A 30 -12.66 0.72 0.20
CA PRO A 30 -13.91 0.18 0.75
C PRO A 30 -14.27 -1.23 0.24
N TYR A 31 -13.80 -1.59 -0.96
CA TYR A 31 -14.07 -2.86 -1.60
C TYR A 31 -13.19 -4.01 -1.10
N LEU A 32 -12.12 -3.70 -0.34
CA LEU A 32 -11.35 -4.69 0.40
C LEU A 32 -12.07 -5.22 1.64
N SER A 33 -13.23 -4.66 2.00
CA SER A 33 -13.98 -5.13 3.17
C SER A 33 -14.59 -6.51 2.92
N CYS A 34 -14.47 -7.41 3.91
CA CYS A 34 -15.16 -8.69 3.95
C CYS A 34 -16.69 -8.57 3.95
N ARG A 35 -17.24 -7.37 4.19
CA ARG A 35 -18.68 -7.06 4.11
C ARG A 35 -19.18 -6.89 2.68
N GLN A 36 -18.28 -6.77 1.70
CA GLN A 36 -18.64 -6.61 0.30
C GLN A 36 -18.88 -7.97 -0.37
N PRO A 37 -19.61 -8.04 -1.49
CA PRO A 37 -19.70 -9.25 -2.29
C PRO A 37 -18.33 -9.81 -2.68
N ILE A 38 -18.13 -11.13 -2.58
CA ILE A 38 -16.83 -11.79 -2.81
C ILE A 38 -16.21 -11.44 -4.18
N LYS A 39 -17.02 -11.33 -5.23
CA LYS A 39 -16.56 -10.96 -6.58
C LYS A 39 -16.00 -9.54 -6.65
N LEU A 40 -16.54 -8.61 -5.87
CA LEU A 40 -16.02 -7.24 -5.80
C LEU A 40 -14.71 -7.19 -5.00
N GLN A 41 -14.61 -7.98 -3.93
CA GLN A 41 -13.35 -8.13 -3.20
C GLN A 41 -12.26 -8.68 -4.12
N GLU A 42 -12.54 -9.75 -4.87
CA GLU A 42 -11.59 -10.35 -5.82
C GLU A 42 -11.18 -9.38 -6.93
N ALA A 43 -12.12 -8.63 -7.50
CA ALA A 43 -11.82 -7.61 -8.49
C ALA A 43 -10.94 -6.50 -7.89
N CYS A 44 -11.23 -6.06 -6.66
CA CYS A 44 -10.43 -5.07 -5.96
C CYS A 44 -9.01 -5.58 -5.66
N LEU A 45 -8.86 -6.84 -5.24
CA LEU A 45 -7.54 -7.48 -5.09
C LEU A 45 -6.77 -7.48 -6.42
N SER A 46 -7.45 -7.76 -7.54
CA SER A 46 -6.82 -7.69 -8.86
C SER A 46 -6.38 -6.28 -9.23
N VAL A 47 -7.17 -5.25 -8.90
CA VAL A 47 -6.79 -3.85 -9.09
C VAL A 47 -5.55 -3.54 -8.28
N PHE A 48 -5.55 -3.84 -6.98
CA PHE A 48 -4.39 -3.62 -6.13
C PHE A 48 -3.13 -4.30 -6.67
N ARG A 49 -3.22 -5.52 -7.23
CA ARG A 49 -2.07 -6.14 -7.93
C ARG A 49 -1.56 -5.33 -9.10
N SER A 50 -2.45 -4.81 -9.93
CA SER A 50 -2.04 -3.91 -11.02
C SER A 50 -1.50 -2.56 -10.53
N LEU A 51 -2.00 -2.04 -9.41
CA LEU A 51 -1.46 -0.81 -8.82
C LEU A 51 -0.07 -1.07 -8.20
N MET A 52 0.15 -2.25 -7.63
CA MET A 52 1.46 -2.66 -7.12
C MET A 52 2.53 -2.73 -8.22
N ASP A 53 2.16 -3.16 -9.43
CA ASP A 53 3.07 -3.16 -10.59
C ASP A 53 3.46 -1.73 -11.03
N LEU A 54 2.64 -0.72 -10.71
CA LEU A 54 2.87 0.68 -11.04
C LEU A 54 3.63 1.42 -9.93
N ASP A 55 3.16 1.28 -8.69
CA ASP A 55 3.76 1.86 -7.49
C ASP A 55 3.49 0.96 -6.28
N ALA A 56 4.50 0.15 -5.97
CA ALA A 56 4.51 -0.76 -4.85
C ALA A 56 4.49 -0.01 -3.51
N ASP A 57 5.28 1.06 -3.37
CA ASP A 57 5.48 1.76 -2.11
C ASP A 57 4.20 2.47 -1.66
N LEU A 58 3.51 3.12 -2.60
CA LEU A 58 2.25 3.80 -2.32
C LEU A 58 1.14 2.82 -1.91
N CYS A 59 1.04 1.70 -2.62
CA CYS A 59 0.09 0.63 -2.30
C CYS A 59 0.39 0.03 -0.93
N TRP A 60 1.65 -0.27 -0.62
CA TRP A 60 2.08 -0.80 0.66
C TRP A 60 1.74 0.16 1.80
N PHE A 61 2.04 1.44 1.64
CA PHE A 61 1.74 2.46 2.65
C PHE A 61 0.23 2.55 2.92
N SER A 62 -0.57 2.65 1.86
CA SER A 62 -2.04 2.72 1.95
C SER A 62 -2.66 1.50 2.63
N LEU A 63 -2.13 0.31 2.36
CA LEU A 63 -2.58 -0.93 3.00
C LEU A 63 -2.19 -0.99 4.49
N ASN A 64 -0.98 -0.56 4.83
CA ASN A 64 -0.53 -0.53 6.23
C ASN A 64 -1.27 0.51 7.08
N GLU A 65 -1.74 1.60 6.48
CA GLU A 65 -2.62 2.57 7.15
C GLU A 65 -3.99 1.95 7.53
N LEU A 66 -4.48 0.98 6.74
CA LEU A 66 -5.69 0.23 7.07
C LEU A 66 -5.46 -0.84 8.14
N CYS A 67 -4.37 -1.60 8.02
CA CYS A 67 -4.03 -2.69 8.90
C CYS A 67 -2.54 -2.98 8.80
N CYS A 68 -1.78 -2.69 9.86
CA CYS A 68 -0.35 -3.00 9.92
C CYS A 68 -0.13 -4.22 10.83
N PRO A 69 0.30 -5.37 10.28
CA PRO A 69 0.50 -6.59 11.07
C PRO A 69 1.78 -6.60 11.90
N VAL A 70 2.73 -5.74 11.57
CA VAL A 70 4.08 -5.74 12.16
C VAL A 70 4.28 -4.45 12.95
N MET A 71 4.85 -4.56 14.14
CA MET A 71 5.36 -3.40 14.87
C MET A 71 6.81 -3.18 14.44
N TYR A 72 7.11 -2.01 13.87
CA TYR A 72 8.47 -1.67 13.46
C TYR A 72 9.27 -1.16 14.66
N GLU A 73 10.14 -2.03 15.19
CA GLU A 73 11.09 -1.65 16.21
C GLU A 73 12.25 -0.85 15.59
N PRO A 74 12.65 0.29 16.19
CA PRO A 74 13.74 1.09 15.67
C PRO A 74 15.06 0.32 15.84
N PRO A 75 15.96 0.36 14.83
CA PRO A 75 17.24 -0.35 14.89
C PRO A 75 18.20 0.25 15.93
N HIS A 76 17.94 1.48 16.38
CA HIS A 76 18.73 2.17 17.39
C HIS A 76 17.81 2.85 18.42
N PRO A 77 18.13 2.81 19.72
CA PRO A 77 17.30 3.38 20.79
C PRO A 77 17.09 4.90 20.70
N ASP A 78 17.92 5.61 19.93
CA ASP A 78 17.76 7.06 19.69
C ASP A 78 16.74 7.38 18.59
N LEU A 79 16.28 6.37 17.84
CA LEU A 79 15.27 6.52 16.81
C LEU A 79 13.89 6.23 17.39
N LEU A 80 12.92 7.06 17.00
CA LEU A 80 11.53 6.85 17.39
C LEU A 80 10.93 5.69 16.58
N PRO A 81 10.11 4.82 17.21
CA PRO A 81 9.37 3.80 16.49
C PRO A 81 8.44 4.45 15.47
N VAL A 82 8.41 3.91 14.27
CA VAL A 82 7.47 4.34 13.23
C VAL A 82 6.12 3.71 13.53
N THR A 83 5.12 4.54 13.83
CA THR A 83 3.74 4.11 14.01
C THR A 83 2.93 4.45 12.77
N LEU A 84 2.45 3.42 12.08
CA LEU A 84 1.46 3.58 11.00
C LEU A 84 0.07 3.58 11.62
N THR A 85 -0.90 4.26 11.00
CA THR A 85 -2.25 4.37 11.60
C THR A 85 -2.99 3.03 11.67
N GLY A 86 -2.47 1.98 11.03
CA GLY A 86 -2.98 0.62 11.13
C GLY A 86 -2.33 -0.24 12.22
N SER A 87 -1.27 0.22 12.89
CA SER A 87 -0.47 -0.57 13.86
C SER A 87 -1.16 -0.77 15.22
N ASP A 88 -2.13 0.06 15.57
CA ASP A 88 -2.87 0.03 16.83
C ASP A 88 -4.32 -0.47 16.68
N LYS A 89 -4.74 -0.77 15.44
CA LYS A 89 -6.12 -1.18 15.15
C LYS A 89 -6.28 -2.70 15.37
N PRO A 90 -7.29 -3.14 16.15
CA PRO A 90 -7.65 -4.55 16.23
C PRO A 90 -8.09 -5.06 14.85
N ARG A 91 -8.03 -6.39 14.65
CA ARG A 91 -8.49 -7.04 13.40
C ARG A 91 -9.84 -6.47 12.98
N ASN A 92 -9.88 -5.90 11.78
CA ASN A 92 -11.01 -5.18 11.23
C ASN A 92 -11.56 -5.89 9.99
N GLN A 93 -12.60 -5.30 9.40
CA GLN A 93 -13.26 -5.86 8.21
C GLN A 93 -12.37 -5.92 6.95
N PHE A 94 -11.19 -5.31 6.97
CA PHE A 94 -10.25 -5.28 5.86
C PHE A 94 -9.06 -6.24 6.09
N THR A 95 -8.82 -6.66 7.34
CA THR A 95 -7.62 -7.40 7.75
C THR A 95 -7.31 -8.61 6.87
N ASP A 96 -8.28 -9.47 6.57
CA ASP A 96 -7.99 -10.71 5.85
C ASP A 96 -7.50 -10.45 4.41
N ASN A 97 -8.13 -9.49 3.71
CA ASN A 97 -7.75 -9.13 2.34
C ASN A 97 -6.46 -8.29 2.30
N VAL A 98 -6.27 -7.40 3.27
CA VAL A 98 -5.04 -6.60 3.38
C VAL A 98 -3.85 -7.48 3.70
N LEU A 99 -3.97 -8.43 4.63
CA LEU A 99 -2.90 -9.39 4.94
C LEU A 99 -2.53 -10.23 3.72
N LYS A 100 -3.51 -10.63 2.92
CA LYS A 100 -3.27 -11.36 1.67
C LYS A 100 -2.43 -10.53 0.69
N LEU A 101 -2.74 -9.25 0.51
CA LEU A 101 -1.95 -8.35 -0.34
C LEU A 101 -0.55 -8.10 0.23
N LEU A 102 -0.43 -7.87 1.55
CA LEU A 102 0.87 -7.64 2.19
C LEU A 102 1.79 -8.88 2.17
N GLN A 103 1.24 -10.08 2.21
CA GLN A 103 2.01 -11.32 2.01
C GLN A 103 2.50 -11.48 0.56
N GLU A 104 1.79 -10.88 -0.41
CA GLU A 104 2.25 -10.84 -1.81
C GLU A 104 3.39 -9.82 -1.98
N PHE A 105 3.42 -8.74 -1.19
CA PHE A 105 4.51 -7.74 -1.16
C PHE A 105 5.82 -8.27 -0.60
N ASP A 106 5.73 -8.93 0.56
CA ASP A 106 6.87 -9.43 1.29
C ASP A 106 6.63 -10.91 1.54
N PRO A 107 6.92 -11.77 0.54
CA PRO A 107 6.83 -13.21 0.74
C PRO A 107 7.70 -13.55 1.96
N PRO A 108 7.24 -14.43 2.87
CA PRO A 108 7.96 -14.71 4.11
C PRO A 108 9.41 -15.01 3.77
N GLN A 109 10.31 -14.10 4.11
CA GLN A 109 11.73 -14.34 4.01
C GLN A 109 11.98 -15.50 4.98
N GLU A 110 12.32 -16.66 4.44
CA GLU A 110 12.95 -17.73 5.21
C GLU A 110 14.14 -17.06 5.90
N GLN A 111 13.96 -16.76 7.18
CA GLN A 111 15.02 -16.25 8.03
C GLN A 111 16.16 -17.27 7.96
N ASP A 112 17.31 -16.78 7.49
CA ASP A 112 18.59 -17.48 7.44
C ASP A 112 18.72 -18.43 8.64
N ALA A 113 18.66 -19.72 8.35
CA ALA A 113 19.28 -20.72 9.19
C ALA A 113 20.79 -20.63 8.94
N THR A 114 21.50 -19.86 9.76
CA THR A 114 22.85 -20.12 10.33
C THR A 114 23.64 -18.83 10.55
#